data_AF-A0A967PDX8-F1
#
_entry.id   AF-A0A967PDX8-F1
#
_cell.length_a   1.000
_cell.length_b   1.000
_cell.length_c   1.000
_cell.angle_alpha   90.00
_cell.angle_beta   90.00
_cell.angle_gamma   90.00
#
_symmetry.space_group_name_H-M   'P 1'
#
loop_
_entity.id
_entity.type
_entity.pdbx_description
1 polymer ?
#
loop_
_entity_poly.entity_id
_entity_poly.type
_entity_poly.pdbx_seq_one_letter_code
_entity_poly.pdbx_strand_id
1 'polypeptide(L)'
;LLYTGSGSIPGLIGYTCLVLSGTTAIYFYKGWPKLLITSVAGGWIVLLITLDKAVLGSAPYITGDLWALQSGVIFAWLAFWAVPLLREVLTGNNAGNLSYKPAGRKNNPGLHVHMLTLSTAVIGLALSMQIWSLSDNTWGFICIMMASVYLVVSFALRLRTTLQNLAYTNALVGVLLLTFAFNLLLEGDTLLFAIAAEGAVLHLIAHRLDERSIVIVANIFFIVSGLMLGERVLSSHSGELPVLNAQALTDLWVVGLALGVTKLFDKYP
;
A
#
# COMPACT_ATOMS: atom_id res chain seq x y z
N LEU A 1 -15.27 -27.82 29.37
CA LEU A 1 -14.10 -27.35 28.60
C LEU A 1 -14.37 -26.11 27.74
N LEU A 2 -15.59 -25.56 27.74
CA LEU A 2 -15.93 -24.29 27.08
C LEU A 2 -16.51 -23.33 28.13
N TYR A 3 -15.97 -22.12 28.17
CA TYR A 3 -16.40 -20.94 28.94
C TYR A 3 -15.91 -20.80 30.39
N THR A 4 -14.69 -20.26 30.56
CA THR A 4 -14.15 -19.78 31.86
C THR A 4 -14.38 -18.28 32.09
N GLY A 5 -15.26 -17.62 31.33
CA GLY A 5 -15.66 -16.21 31.57
C GLY A 5 -14.59 -15.15 31.32
N SER A 6 -13.31 -15.52 31.13
CA SER A 6 -12.26 -14.64 30.62
C SER A 6 -12.22 -14.75 29.10
N GLY A 7 -12.66 -13.71 28.40
CA GLY A 7 -12.54 -13.67 26.94
C GLY A 7 -11.08 -13.74 26.52
N SER A 8 -10.70 -14.74 25.72
CA SER A 8 -9.34 -14.86 25.19
C SER A 8 -9.20 -14.10 23.87
N ILE A 9 -8.06 -13.44 23.68
CA ILE A 9 -7.74 -12.71 22.44
C ILE A 9 -7.81 -13.63 21.21
N PRO A 10 -7.24 -14.85 21.20
CA PRO A 10 -7.36 -15.76 20.07
C PRO A 10 -8.81 -16.14 19.76
N GLY A 11 -9.65 -16.30 20.80
CA GLY A 11 -11.08 -16.59 20.62
C GLY A 11 -11.82 -15.44 19.95
N LEU A 12 -11.53 -14.19 20.34
CA LEU A 12 -12.12 -12.99 19.74
C LEU A 12 -11.68 -12.83 18.27
N ILE A 13 -10.40 -13.03 17.97
CA ILE A 13 -9.88 -12.99 16.60
C ILE A 13 -10.52 -14.09 15.75
N GLY A 14 -10.57 -15.33 16.25
CA GLY A 14 -11.20 -16.46 15.55
C GLY A 14 -12.66 -16.20 15.21
N TYR A 15 -13.44 -15.68 16.17
CA TYR A 15 -14.82 -15.28 15.94
C TYR A 15 -14.94 -14.18 14.88
N THR A 16 -14.08 -13.17 14.96
CA THR A 16 -14.06 -12.05 13.99
C THR A 16 -13.75 -12.56 12.58
N CYS A 17 -12.75 -13.42 12.41
CA CYS A 17 -12.42 -14.02 11.11
C CYS A 17 -13.59 -14.85 10.55
N LEU A 18 -14.35 -15.57 11.39
CA LEU A 18 -15.53 -16.31 10.96
C LEU A 18 -16.62 -15.35 10.44
N VAL A 19 -16.92 -14.28 11.18
CA VAL A 19 -17.91 -13.28 10.77
C VAL A 19 -17.47 -12.58 9.47
N LEU A 20 -16.21 -12.18 9.38
CA LEU A 20 -15.64 -11.56 8.17
C LEU A 20 -15.68 -12.53 6.98
N SER A 21 -15.40 -13.82 7.18
CA SER A 21 -15.54 -14.85 6.14
C SER A 21 -16.96 -14.91 5.59
N GLY A 22 -17.97 -14.94 6.47
CA GLY A 22 -19.37 -14.97 6.05
C GLY A 22 -19.78 -13.73 5.25
N THR A 23 -19.42 -12.53 5.74
CA THR A 23 -19.79 -11.28 5.07
C THR A 23 -19.05 -11.06 3.76
N THR A 24 -17.76 -11.43 3.68
CA THR A 24 -16.98 -11.39 2.42
C THR A 24 -17.47 -12.42 1.41
N ALA A 25 -17.88 -13.61 1.83
CA ALA A 25 -18.53 -14.59 0.95
C ALA A 25 -19.86 -14.05 0.38
N ILE A 26 -20.72 -13.45 1.22
CA ILE A 26 -21.97 -12.81 0.73
C ILE A 26 -21.65 -11.70 -0.26
N TYR A 27 -20.65 -10.86 0.01
CA TYR A 27 -20.20 -9.86 -0.94
C TYR A 27 -19.70 -10.49 -2.25
N PHE A 28 -18.94 -11.57 -2.19
CA PHE A 28 -18.42 -12.26 -3.37
C PHE A 28 -19.55 -12.75 -4.28
N TYR A 29 -20.53 -13.47 -3.72
CA TYR A 29 -21.64 -14.07 -4.47
C TYR A 29 -22.73 -13.07 -4.87
N LYS A 30 -23.19 -12.22 -3.93
CA LYS A 30 -24.33 -11.31 -4.15
C LYS A 30 -23.93 -9.88 -4.50
N GLY A 31 -22.69 -9.48 -4.19
CA GLY A 31 -22.18 -8.17 -4.55
C GLY A 31 -22.71 -7.00 -3.77
N TRP A 32 -22.94 -7.17 -2.47
CA TRP A 32 -23.50 -6.14 -1.60
C TRP A 32 -22.39 -5.26 -1.00
N PRO A 33 -22.04 -4.11 -1.60
CA PRO A 33 -20.90 -3.30 -1.16
C PRO A 33 -21.11 -2.71 0.23
N LYS A 34 -22.35 -2.36 0.59
CA LYS A 34 -22.68 -1.80 1.91
C LYS A 34 -22.31 -2.77 3.04
N LEU A 35 -22.61 -4.05 2.85
CA LEU A 35 -22.28 -5.10 3.82
C LEU A 35 -20.75 -5.24 4.00
N LEU A 36 -20.01 -5.22 2.89
CA LEU A 36 -18.55 -5.28 2.93
C LEU A 36 -17.97 -4.08 3.67
N ILE A 37 -18.41 -2.85 3.36
CA ILE A 37 -17.91 -1.63 4.00
C ILE A 37 -18.18 -1.65 5.51
N THR A 38 -19.38 -2.08 5.93
CA THR A 38 -19.69 -2.22 7.36
C THR A 38 -18.81 -3.27 8.04
N SER A 39 -18.53 -4.39 7.36
CA SER A 39 -17.61 -5.41 7.87
C SER A 39 -16.17 -4.93 7.95
N VAL A 40 -15.72 -4.11 6.99
CA VAL A 40 -14.38 -3.51 6.99
C VAL A 40 -14.21 -2.61 8.19
N ALA A 41 -15.14 -1.67 8.40
CA ALA A 41 -15.10 -0.77 9.56
C ALA A 41 -15.12 -1.55 10.88
N GLY A 42 -16.05 -2.49 11.03
CA GLY A 42 -16.16 -3.32 12.23
C GLY A 42 -14.92 -4.20 12.46
N GLY A 43 -14.39 -4.84 11.42
CA GLY A 43 -13.22 -5.70 11.49
C GLY A 43 -11.98 -4.95 11.97
N TRP A 44 -11.69 -3.78 11.40
CA TRP A 44 -10.58 -2.95 11.85
C TRP A 44 -10.74 -2.43 13.27
N ILE A 45 -11.96 -2.03 13.67
CA ILE A 45 -12.24 -1.61 15.05
C ILE A 45 -11.96 -2.74 16.04
N VAL A 46 -12.40 -3.98 15.74
CA VAL A 46 -12.15 -5.12 16.62
C VAL A 46 -10.65 -5.42 16.73
N LEU A 47 -9.91 -5.34 15.62
CA LEU A 47 -8.45 -5.52 15.63
C LEU A 47 -7.75 -4.43 16.46
N LEU A 48 -8.18 -3.17 16.37
CA LEU A 48 -7.66 -2.06 17.18
C LEU A 48 -7.93 -2.25 18.68
N ILE A 49 -9.14 -2.65 19.06
CA ILE A 49 -9.49 -2.95 20.47
C ILE A 49 -8.65 -4.12 20.99
N THR A 50 -8.39 -5.10 20.13
CA THR A 50 -7.57 -6.26 20.50
C THR A 50 -6.10 -5.87 20.66
N LEU A 51 -5.58 -5.01 19.77
CA LEU A 51 -4.24 -4.45 19.88
C LEU A 51 -4.06 -3.68 21.19
N ASP A 52 -5.00 -2.82 21.54
CA ASP A 52 -4.97 -2.06 22.80
C ASP A 52 -4.85 -3.00 24.01
N LYS A 53 -5.67 -4.05 24.06
CA LYS A 53 -5.62 -5.05 25.13
C LYS A 53 -4.35 -5.90 25.12
N ALA A 54 -3.84 -6.25 23.93
CA ALA A 54 -2.71 -7.14 23.76
C ALA A 54 -1.37 -6.45 24.00
N VAL A 55 -1.21 -5.21 23.55
CA VAL A 55 0.08 -4.51 23.43
C VAL A 55 0.13 -3.25 24.32
N LEU A 56 -0.98 -2.54 24.51
CA LEU A 56 -1.01 -1.28 25.28
C LEU A 56 -1.51 -1.47 26.72
N GLY A 57 -2.14 -2.60 27.02
CA GLY A 57 -2.65 -2.95 28.34
C GLY A 57 -1.54 -3.29 29.34
N SER A 58 -1.83 -3.12 30.63
CA SER A 58 -0.89 -3.39 31.73
C SER A 58 -0.63 -4.88 32.02
N ALA A 59 -1.18 -5.80 31.23
CA ALA A 59 -1.05 -7.23 31.43
C ALA A 59 0.22 -7.78 30.77
N PRO A 60 0.87 -8.82 31.32
CA PRO A 60 2.05 -9.42 30.72
C PRO A 60 1.74 -10.00 29.34
N TYR A 61 2.59 -9.67 28.36
CA TYR A 61 2.45 -10.09 26.96
C TYR A 61 2.54 -11.61 26.80
N ILE A 62 1.54 -12.21 26.16
CA ILE A 62 1.56 -13.64 25.77
C ILE A 62 1.85 -13.72 24.27
N THR A 63 2.96 -14.37 23.89
CA THR A 63 3.39 -14.49 22.47
C THR A 63 2.31 -15.09 21.57
N GLY A 64 1.49 -16.01 22.10
CA GLY A 64 0.37 -16.60 21.37
C GLY A 64 -0.70 -15.58 20.96
N ASP A 65 -0.93 -14.55 21.77
CA ASP A 65 -1.95 -13.52 21.50
C ASP A 65 -1.50 -12.58 20.37
N LEU A 66 -0.20 -12.27 20.30
CA LEU A 66 0.38 -11.47 19.20
C LEU A 66 0.30 -12.19 17.86
N TRP A 67 0.62 -13.49 17.82
CA TRP A 67 0.48 -14.29 16.61
C TRP A 67 -0.98 -14.43 16.18
N ALA A 68 -1.90 -14.61 17.15
CA ALA A 68 -3.33 -14.61 16.86
C ALA A 68 -3.76 -13.27 16.25
N LEU A 69 -3.36 -12.15 16.84
CA LEU A 69 -3.67 -10.81 16.33
C LEU A 69 -3.10 -10.57 14.92
N GLN A 70 -1.82 -10.93 14.68
CA GLN A 70 -1.19 -10.83 13.37
C GLN A 70 -1.91 -11.69 12.32
N SER A 71 -2.37 -12.88 12.69
CA SER A 71 -3.17 -13.73 11.79
C SER A 71 -4.49 -13.06 11.41
N GLY A 72 -5.14 -12.36 12.35
CA GLY A 72 -6.33 -11.56 12.11
C GLY A 72 -6.08 -10.39 11.15
N VAL A 73 -4.95 -9.69 11.29
CA VAL A 73 -4.54 -8.61 10.38
C VAL A 73 -4.31 -9.15 8.96
N ILE A 74 -3.58 -10.25 8.81
CA ILE A 74 -3.34 -10.89 7.50
C ILE A 74 -4.67 -11.35 6.89
N PHE A 75 -5.54 -11.97 7.69
CA PHE A 75 -6.85 -12.41 7.24
C PHE A 75 -7.72 -11.23 6.76
N ALA A 76 -7.80 -10.16 7.55
CA ALA A 76 -8.52 -8.95 7.18
C ALA A 76 -7.94 -8.31 5.91
N TRP A 77 -6.61 -8.27 5.79
CA TRP A 77 -5.94 -7.79 4.59
C TRP A 77 -6.37 -8.56 3.34
N LEU A 78 -6.29 -9.89 3.38
CA LEU A 78 -6.73 -10.73 2.26
C LEU A 78 -8.25 -10.62 2.01
N ALA A 79 -9.06 -10.60 3.05
CA ALA A 79 -10.51 -10.53 2.94
C ALA A 79 -10.99 -9.21 2.31
N PHE A 80 -10.37 -8.08 2.65
CA PHE A 80 -10.82 -6.75 2.21
C PHE A 80 -10.12 -6.25 0.95
N TRP A 81 -8.93 -6.75 0.62
CA TRP A 81 -8.25 -6.43 -0.63
C TRP A 81 -8.44 -7.52 -1.69
N ALA A 82 -8.08 -8.77 -1.40
CA ALA A 82 -8.04 -9.83 -2.41
C ALA A 82 -9.43 -10.27 -2.87
N VAL A 83 -10.42 -10.36 -1.96
CA VAL A 83 -11.79 -10.81 -2.33
C VAL A 83 -12.48 -9.81 -3.27
N PRO A 84 -12.51 -8.49 -2.99
CA PRO A 84 -13.07 -7.51 -3.94
C PRO A 84 -12.34 -7.48 -5.27
N LEU A 85 -11.02 -7.57 -5.26
CA LEU A 85 -10.19 -7.64 -6.45
C LEU A 85 -10.53 -8.87 -7.30
N LEU A 86 -10.53 -10.07 -6.69
CA LEU A 86 -10.80 -11.33 -7.38
C LEU A 86 -12.21 -11.36 -7.96
N ARG A 87 -13.18 -10.80 -7.24
CA ARG A 87 -14.55 -10.66 -7.74
C ARG A 87 -14.58 -9.83 -9.02
N GLU A 88 -13.97 -8.65 -9.05
CA GLU A 88 -13.94 -7.82 -10.27
C GLU A 88 -13.24 -8.55 -11.44
N VAL A 89 -12.17 -9.31 -11.16
CA VAL A 89 -11.48 -10.13 -12.19
C VAL A 89 -12.40 -11.21 -12.78
N LEU A 90 -13.14 -11.93 -11.94
CA LEU A 90 -14.02 -13.01 -12.39
C LEU A 90 -15.29 -12.49 -13.06
N THR A 91 -15.91 -11.44 -12.51
CA THR A 91 -17.13 -10.86 -13.09
C THR A 91 -16.83 -10.09 -14.38
N GLY A 92 -15.66 -9.44 -14.48
CA GLY A 92 -15.21 -8.76 -15.70
C GLY A 92 -14.97 -9.72 -16.88
N ASN A 93 -14.67 -10.99 -16.62
CA ASN A 93 -14.50 -12.03 -17.64
C ASN A 93 -15.82 -12.65 -18.11
N ASN A 94 -16.84 -12.72 -17.24
CA ASN A 94 -18.12 -13.37 -17.52
C ASN A 94 -19.18 -12.44 -18.12
N ALA A 95 -18.84 -11.20 -18.44
CA ALA A 95 -19.75 -10.21 -19.04
C ALA A 95 -20.27 -10.60 -20.44
N GLY A 96 -19.74 -11.68 -21.04
CA GLY A 96 -20.27 -12.30 -22.26
C GLY A 96 -21.36 -13.37 -22.02
N ASN A 97 -21.48 -13.96 -20.83
CA ASN A 97 -22.32 -15.16 -20.61
C ASN A 97 -23.35 -15.08 -19.46
N LEU A 98 -23.27 -14.12 -18.53
CA LEU A 98 -24.32 -13.96 -17.51
C LEU A 98 -25.24 -12.76 -17.83
N SER A 99 -26.48 -13.09 -18.19
CA SER A 99 -27.61 -12.21 -18.51
C SER A 99 -28.19 -11.49 -17.27
N TYR A 100 -27.34 -10.86 -16.46
CA TYR A 100 -27.77 -9.92 -15.43
C TYR A 100 -26.88 -8.68 -15.43
N LYS A 101 -27.13 -7.80 -16.40
CA LYS A 101 -26.67 -6.41 -16.34
C LYS A 101 -27.80 -5.59 -15.70
N PRO A 102 -27.69 -5.12 -14.44
CA PRO A 102 -28.59 -4.09 -13.96
C PRO A 102 -28.41 -2.87 -14.87
N ALA A 103 -29.50 -2.46 -15.52
CA ALA A 103 -29.53 -1.35 -16.46
C ALA A 103 -28.94 -0.09 -15.81
N GLY A 104 -27.87 0.47 -16.40
CA GLY A 104 -27.25 1.73 -15.97
C GLY A 104 -25.89 1.62 -15.26
N ARG A 105 -25.35 0.42 -14.99
CA ARG A 105 -24.02 0.29 -14.37
C ARG A 105 -22.90 0.45 -15.42
N LYS A 106 -22.30 1.64 -15.51
CA LYS A 106 -21.02 1.84 -16.23
C LYS A 106 -20.00 0.82 -15.71
N ASN A 107 -19.21 0.23 -16.62
CA ASN A 107 -18.21 -0.82 -16.42
C ASN A 107 -17.03 -0.45 -15.49
N ASN A 108 -17.16 0.60 -14.68
CA ASN A 108 -16.08 1.00 -13.79
C ASN A 108 -16.06 0.09 -12.56
N PRO A 109 -14.88 -0.45 -12.17
CA PRO A 109 -14.72 -1.05 -10.86
C PRO A 109 -15.24 -0.07 -9.80
N GLY A 110 -16.00 -0.59 -8.84
CA GLY A 110 -16.65 0.27 -7.86
C GLY A 110 -15.59 1.05 -7.06
N LEU A 111 -15.84 2.34 -6.81
CA LEU A 111 -14.97 3.24 -6.03
C LEU A 111 -14.49 2.60 -4.72
N HIS A 112 -15.33 1.77 -4.10
CA HIS A 112 -15.02 1.05 -2.88
C HIS A 112 -13.82 0.10 -3.03
N VAL A 113 -13.61 -0.54 -4.18
CA VAL A 113 -12.48 -1.47 -4.39
C VAL A 113 -11.15 -0.70 -4.38
N HIS A 114 -11.12 0.48 -5.01
CA HIS A 114 -9.95 1.36 -5.00
C HIS A 114 -9.62 1.84 -3.59
N MET A 115 -10.65 2.32 -2.87
CA MET A 115 -10.50 2.78 -1.49
C MET A 115 -10.00 1.66 -0.58
N LEU A 116 -10.56 0.45 -0.70
CA LEU A 116 -10.17 -0.71 0.10
C LEU A 116 -8.74 -1.18 -0.21
N THR A 117 -8.32 -1.14 -1.48
CA THR A 117 -6.95 -1.51 -1.88
C THR A 117 -5.92 -0.65 -1.15
N LEU A 118 -6.14 0.66 -1.10
CA LEU A 118 -5.23 1.59 -0.41
C LEU A 118 -5.34 1.48 1.11
N SER A 119 -6.56 1.60 1.66
CA SER A 119 -6.74 1.68 3.10
C SER A 119 -6.33 0.39 3.81
N THR A 120 -6.61 -0.77 3.22
CA THR A 120 -6.29 -2.06 3.82
C THR A 120 -4.77 -2.29 3.88
N ALA A 121 -4.02 -1.86 2.86
CA ALA A 121 -2.56 -1.94 2.87
C ALA A 121 -1.95 -1.10 3.99
N VAL A 122 -2.39 0.16 4.09
CA VAL A 122 -1.85 1.12 5.07
C VAL A 122 -2.24 0.74 6.50
N ILE A 123 -3.51 0.42 6.75
CA ILE A 123 -3.98 0.03 8.08
C ILE A 123 -3.35 -1.31 8.50
N GLY A 124 -3.27 -2.28 7.59
CA GLY A 124 -2.64 -3.57 7.87
C GLY A 124 -1.17 -3.43 8.26
N LEU A 125 -0.40 -2.65 7.50
CA LEU A 125 1.01 -2.38 7.80
C LEU A 125 1.16 -1.66 9.15
N ALA A 126 0.38 -0.59 9.38
CA ALA A 126 0.44 0.19 10.61
C ALA A 126 0.10 -0.66 11.86
N LEU A 127 -0.89 -1.55 11.77
CA LEU A 127 -1.20 -2.48 12.85
C LEU A 127 -0.07 -3.48 13.06
N SER A 128 0.45 -4.09 12.00
CA SER A 128 1.56 -5.04 12.12
C SER A 128 2.82 -4.39 12.74
N MET A 129 3.12 -3.13 12.41
CA MET A 129 4.19 -2.34 13.05
C MET A 129 3.97 -2.10 14.54
N GLN A 130 2.72 -1.93 14.97
CA GLN A 130 2.40 -1.80 16.40
C GLN A 130 2.40 -3.14 17.13
N ILE A 131 2.09 -4.25 16.46
CA ILE A 131 2.13 -5.59 17.06
C ILE A 131 3.58 -6.02 17.31
N TRP A 132 4.49 -5.72 16.38
CA TRP A 132 5.87 -6.20 16.42
C TRP A 132 6.89 -5.07 16.46
N SER A 133 7.69 -5.05 17.53
CA SER A 133 8.86 -4.17 17.67
C SER A 133 10.08 -4.72 16.92
N LEU A 134 9.97 -4.83 15.60
CA LEU A 134 11.08 -5.23 14.72
C LEU A 134 11.95 -4.02 14.35
N SER A 135 13.18 -4.28 13.90
CA SER A 135 14.06 -3.24 13.35
C SER A 135 13.53 -2.68 12.03
N ASP A 136 13.89 -1.42 11.74
CA ASP A 136 13.52 -0.72 10.51
C ASP A 136 13.95 -1.50 9.26
N ASN A 137 15.14 -2.10 9.27
CA ASN A 137 15.60 -2.98 8.20
C ASN A 137 14.63 -4.13 7.91
N THR A 138 14.10 -4.77 8.96
CA THR A 138 13.15 -5.89 8.79
C THR A 138 11.83 -5.38 8.19
N TRP A 139 11.33 -4.25 8.68
CA TRP A 139 10.13 -3.61 8.14
C TRP A 139 10.30 -3.17 6.70
N GLY A 140 11.48 -2.69 6.34
CA GLY A 140 11.85 -2.34 4.98
C GLY A 140 11.73 -3.51 4.02
N PHE A 141 12.30 -4.67 4.36
CA PHE A 141 12.17 -5.89 3.55
C PHE A 141 10.72 -6.40 3.47
N ILE A 142 9.95 -6.30 4.56
CA ILE A 142 8.52 -6.63 4.55
C ILE A 142 7.75 -5.71 3.59
N CYS A 143 8.05 -4.41 3.60
CA CYS A 143 7.46 -3.45 2.67
C CYS A 143 7.83 -3.75 1.21
N ILE A 144 9.08 -4.15 0.91
CA ILE A 144 9.48 -4.61 -0.43
C ILE A 144 8.66 -5.84 -0.86
N MET A 145 8.50 -6.82 0.03
CA MET A 145 7.71 -8.03 -0.27
C MET A 145 6.25 -7.68 -0.56
N MET A 146 5.64 -6.83 0.26
CA MET A 146 4.27 -6.37 0.01
C MET A 146 4.16 -5.55 -1.29
N ALA A 147 5.09 -4.61 -1.52
CA ALA A 147 5.15 -3.83 -2.75
C ALA A 147 5.21 -4.72 -3.99
N SER A 148 6.06 -5.77 -3.94
CA SER A 148 6.20 -6.76 -5.01
C SER A 148 4.88 -7.47 -5.30
N VAL A 149 4.13 -7.88 -4.27
CA VAL A 149 2.79 -8.49 -4.43
C VAL A 149 1.85 -7.55 -5.17
N TYR A 150 1.75 -6.28 -4.76
CA TYR A 150 0.88 -5.30 -5.41
C TYR A 150 1.30 -4.99 -6.85
N LEU A 151 2.61 -4.91 -7.13
CA LEU A 151 3.13 -4.69 -8.48
C LEU A 151 2.90 -5.88 -9.41
N VAL A 152 3.09 -7.11 -8.92
CA VAL A 152 2.78 -8.34 -9.68
C VAL A 152 1.29 -8.42 -10.00
N VAL A 153 0.43 -8.12 -9.03
CA VAL A 153 -1.02 -8.04 -9.24
C VAL A 153 -1.37 -6.95 -10.25
N SER A 154 -0.78 -5.76 -10.14
CA SER A 154 -0.96 -4.69 -11.12
C SER A 154 -0.58 -5.15 -12.52
N PHE A 155 0.59 -5.77 -12.68
CA PHE A 155 1.06 -6.28 -13.96
C PHE A 155 0.09 -7.31 -14.56
N ALA A 156 -0.38 -8.26 -13.75
CA ALA A 156 -1.38 -9.25 -14.18
C ALA A 156 -2.72 -8.60 -14.61
N LEU A 157 -3.14 -7.52 -13.94
CA LEU A 157 -4.36 -6.77 -14.28
C LEU A 157 -4.19 -5.91 -15.54
N ARG A 158 -2.99 -5.39 -15.83
CA ARG A 158 -2.73 -4.59 -17.04
C ARG A 158 -2.97 -5.35 -18.34
N LEU A 159 -2.86 -6.69 -18.30
CA LEU A 159 -3.19 -7.56 -19.43
C LEU A 159 -4.69 -7.56 -19.78
N ARG A 160 -5.54 -6.96 -18.93
CA ARG A 160 -7.01 -6.91 -19.08
C ARG A 160 -7.47 -5.47 -19.21
N THR A 161 -7.90 -5.09 -20.42
CA THR A 161 -8.33 -3.70 -20.74
C THR A 161 -9.46 -3.20 -19.85
N THR A 162 -10.36 -4.08 -19.41
CA THR A 162 -11.49 -3.73 -18.53
C THR A 162 -11.08 -3.38 -17.10
N LEU A 163 -9.86 -3.72 -16.67
CA LEU A 163 -9.39 -3.59 -15.28
C LEU A 163 -8.18 -2.64 -15.13
N GLN A 164 -7.89 -1.84 -16.15
CA GLN A 164 -6.72 -0.94 -16.16
C GLN A 164 -6.73 0.03 -14.97
N ASN A 165 -7.87 0.63 -14.63
CA ASN A 165 -8.00 1.50 -13.46
C ASN A 165 -7.57 0.80 -12.16
N LEU A 166 -7.91 -0.48 -12.02
CA LEU A 166 -7.58 -1.27 -10.84
C LEU A 166 -6.10 -1.65 -10.83
N ALA A 167 -5.53 -1.90 -12.00
CA ALA A 167 -4.09 -2.06 -12.16
C ALA A 167 -3.34 -0.81 -11.71
N TYR A 168 -3.79 0.39 -12.05
CA TYR A 168 -3.16 1.63 -11.61
C TYR A 168 -3.22 1.82 -10.11
N THR A 169 -4.34 1.51 -9.46
CA THR A 169 -4.41 1.59 -8.00
C THR A 169 -3.47 0.61 -7.31
N ASN A 170 -3.37 -0.63 -7.79
CA ASN A 170 -2.42 -1.59 -7.23
C ASN A 170 -0.97 -1.16 -7.50
N ALA A 171 -0.67 -0.58 -8.67
CA ALA A 171 0.65 -0.01 -8.93
C ALA A 171 0.98 1.12 -7.95
N LEU A 172 0.04 2.05 -7.73
CA LEU A 172 0.22 3.18 -6.83
C LEU A 172 0.43 2.74 -5.38
N VAL A 173 -0.31 1.74 -4.90
CA VAL A 173 -0.09 1.15 -3.58
C VAL A 173 1.27 0.43 -3.51
N GLY A 174 1.66 -0.26 -4.57
CA GLY A 174 2.98 -0.89 -4.66
C GLY A 174 4.13 0.13 -4.58
N VAL A 175 4.03 1.23 -5.32
CA VAL A 175 4.98 2.35 -5.27
C VAL A 175 5.00 2.96 -3.87
N LEU A 176 3.84 3.28 -3.28
CA LEU A 176 3.74 3.80 -1.92
C LEU A 176 4.49 2.93 -0.90
N LEU A 177 4.29 1.62 -0.94
CA LEU A 177 4.96 0.67 -0.05
C LEU A 177 6.47 0.58 -0.32
N LEU A 178 6.89 0.73 -1.57
CA LEU A 178 8.30 0.78 -1.95
C LEU A 178 8.97 2.07 -1.44
N THR A 179 8.27 3.21 -1.47
CA THR A 179 8.71 4.45 -0.83
C THR A 179 8.89 4.26 0.68
N PHE A 180 7.94 3.60 1.36
CA PHE A 180 8.09 3.25 2.78
C PHE A 180 9.32 2.33 3.00
N ALA A 181 9.53 1.34 2.14
CA ALA A 181 10.69 0.47 2.24
C ALA A 181 12.01 1.22 2.14
N PHE A 182 12.12 2.17 1.20
CA PHE A 182 13.31 2.98 1.04
C PHE A 182 13.55 3.89 2.25
N ASN A 183 12.51 4.53 2.79
CA ASN A 183 12.64 5.31 4.02
C ASN A 183 13.12 4.48 5.21
N LEU A 184 12.86 3.18 5.24
CA LEU A 184 13.26 2.28 6.32
C LEU A 184 14.62 1.61 6.13
N LEU A 185 15.07 1.44 4.87
CA LEU A 185 16.32 0.74 4.54
C LEU A 185 17.48 1.66 4.20
N LEU A 186 17.17 2.87 3.73
CA LEU A 186 18.13 3.80 3.18
C LEU A 186 18.21 5.03 4.06
N GLU A 187 19.44 5.49 4.28
CA GLU A 187 19.73 6.70 5.05
C GLU A 187 20.53 7.69 4.20
N GLY A 188 20.40 8.98 4.52
CA GLY A 188 21.12 10.08 3.89
C GLY A 188 21.06 10.06 2.36
N ASP A 189 22.23 9.91 1.75
CA ASP A 189 22.46 10.02 0.30
C ASP A 189 21.70 8.97 -0.49
N THR A 190 21.69 7.74 0.02
CA THR A 190 21.05 6.61 -0.66
C THR A 190 19.53 6.79 -0.72
N LEU A 191 18.93 7.38 0.32
CA LEU A 191 17.51 7.69 0.36
C LEU A 191 17.17 8.79 -0.65
N LEU A 192 17.96 9.88 -0.65
CA LEU A 192 17.77 10.99 -1.58
C LEU A 192 17.89 10.53 -3.04
N PHE A 193 18.88 9.68 -3.33
CA PHE A 193 19.03 9.05 -4.64
C PHE A 193 17.79 8.25 -5.04
N ALA A 194 17.28 7.41 -4.13
CA ALA A 194 16.16 6.52 -4.40
C ALA A 194 14.86 7.29 -4.64
N ILE A 195 14.54 8.31 -3.82
CA ILE A 195 13.34 9.14 -3.99
C ILE A 195 13.38 9.90 -5.32
N ALA A 196 14.54 10.44 -5.70
CA ALA A 196 14.70 11.12 -7.00
C ALA A 196 14.53 10.14 -8.17
N ALA A 197 15.10 8.93 -8.07
CA ALA A 197 14.92 7.89 -9.07
C ALA A 197 13.45 7.45 -9.20
N GLU A 198 12.75 7.30 -8.07
CA GLU A 198 11.33 6.95 -8.02
C GLU A 198 10.46 8.04 -8.67
N GLY A 199 10.73 9.32 -8.35
CA GLY A 199 10.09 10.46 -9.00
C GLY A 199 10.32 10.50 -10.52
N ALA A 200 11.53 10.21 -10.99
CA ALA A 200 11.83 10.14 -12.41
C ALA A 200 11.10 8.98 -13.12
N VAL A 201 11.05 7.81 -12.49
CA VAL A 201 10.30 6.65 -13.01
C VAL A 201 8.81 6.96 -13.08
N LEU A 202 8.24 7.60 -12.07
CA LEU A 202 6.84 8.02 -12.08
C LEU A 202 6.55 9.01 -13.21
N HIS A 203 7.45 9.96 -13.46
CA HIS A 203 7.33 10.87 -14.61
C HIS A 203 7.37 10.12 -15.94
N LEU A 204 8.30 9.17 -16.12
CA LEU A 204 8.35 8.33 -17.33
C LEU A 204 7.08 7.51 -17.53
N ILE A 205 6.51 6.98 -16.44
CA ILE A 205 5.24 6.26 -16.46
C ILE A 205 4.10 7.21 -16.82
N ALA A 206 4.05 8.41 -16.22
CA ALA A 206 3.07 9.42 -16.50
C ALA A 206 3.09 9.82 -17.98
N HIS A 207 4.28 9.95 -18.57
CA HIS A 207 4.45 10.20 -20.00
C HIS A 207 3.78 9.13 -20.85
N ARG A 208 4.10 7.87 -20.54
CA ARG A 208 3.71 6.74 -21.35
C ARG A 208 2.21 6.48 -21.30
N LEU A 209 1.57 6.88 -20.20
CA LEU A 209 0.15 6.66 -19.95
C LEU A 209 -0.70 7.91 -20.20
N ASP A 210 -0.08 9.06 -20.43
CA ASP A 210 -0.74 10.38 -20.56
C ASP A 210 -1.68 10.70 -19.38
N GLU A 211 -1.27 10.30 -18.17
CA GLU A 211 -2.08 10.46 -16.96
C GLU A 211 -1.60 11.61 -16.08
N ARG A 212 -2.38 12.70 -16.05
CA ARG A 212 -2.10 13.90 -15.23
C ARG A 212 -1.94 13.61 -13.75
N SER A 213 -2.69 12.65 -13.21
CA SER A 213 -2.62 12.29 -11.79
C SER A 213 -1.24 11.77 -11.40
N ILE A 214 -0.58 11.00 -12.28
CA ILE A 214 0.76 10.45 -12.04
C ILE A 214 1.80 11.57 -12.09
N VAL A 215 1.63 12.56 -12.97
CA VAL A 215 2.50 13.76 -13.03
C VAL A 215 2.50 14.51 -11.70
N ILE A 216 1.32 14.71 -11.09
CA ILE A 216 1.21 15.39 -9.78
C ILE A 216 2.00 14.63 -8.72
N VAL A 217 1.84 13.31 -8.65
CA VAL A 217 2.57 12.47 -7.68
C VAL A 217 4.08 12.56 -7.95
N ALA A 218 4.52 12.42 -9.20
CA ALA A 218 5.92 12.52 -9.56
C ALA A 218 6.54 13.87 -9.19
N ASN A 219 5.79 14.97 -9.34
CA ASN A 219 6.20 16.30 -8.89
C ASN A 219 6.37 16.39 -7.37
N ILE A 220 5.49 15.75 -6.59
CA ILE A 220 5.63 15.71 -5.12
C ILE A 220 6.96 15.05 -4.74
N PHE A 221 7.34 13.94 -5.40
CA PHE A 221 8.64 13.28 -5.16
C PHE A 221 9.83 14.21 -5.45
N PHE A 222 9.77 14.98 -6.55
CA PHE A 222 10.81 15.96 -6.87
C PHE A 222 10.83 17.15 -5.91
N ILE A 223 9.67 17.61 -5.43
CA ILE A 223 9.59 18.65 -4.39
C ILE A 223 10.25 18.15 -3.10
N VAL A 224 9.90 16.94 -2.65
CA VAL A 224 10.49 16.33 -1.45
C VAL A 224 12.00 16.16 -1.61
N SER A 225 12.46 15.62 -2.74
CA SER A 225 13.89 15.48 -3.04
C SER A 225 14.60 16.83 -3.06
N GLY A 226 13.96 17.87 -3.63
CA GLY A 226 14.49 19.22 -3.67
C GLY A 226 14.58 19.88 -2.29
N LEU A 227 13.59 19.65 -1.42
CA LEU A 227 13.63 20.12 -0.03
C LEU A 227 14.76 19.45 0.76
N MET A 228 14.92 18.14 0.63
CA MET A 228 16.02 17.39 1.26
C MET A 228 17.39 17.87 0.77
N LEU A 229 17.54 18.06 -0.55
CA LEU A 229 18.76 18.62 -1.14
C LEU A 229 19.01 20.06 -0.65
N GLY A 230 17.97 20.87 -0.53
CA GLY A 230 18.07 22.25 -0.01
C GLY A 230 18.52 22.30 1.44
N GLU A 231 17.91 21.50 2.32
CA GLU A 231 18.33 21.36 3.72
C GLU A 231 19.79 20.91 3.81
N ARG A 232 20.18 19.94 2.98
CA ARG A 232 21.56 19.43 2.91
C ARG A 232 22.56 20.52 2.52
N VAL A 233 22.28 21.31 1.48
CA VAL A 233 23.14 22.40 1.04
C VAL A 233 23.25 23.49 2.12
N LEU A 234 22.17 23.78 2.83
CA LEU A 234 22.13 24.79 3.89
C LEU A 234 22.82 24.35 5.20
N SER A 235 22.79 23.06 5.51
CA SER A 235 23.33 22.50 6.76
C SER A 235 24.79 22.06 6.67
N SER A 236 25.34 21.91 5.46
CA SER A 236 26.70 21.43 5.23
C SER A 236 27.76 22.37 5.86
N HIS A 237 28.30 21.96 7.02
CA HIS A 237 29.48 22.56 7.64
C HIS A 237 30.76 21.91 7.08
N SER A 238 31.64 22.76 6.59
CA SER A 238 32.90 22.48 5.89
C SER A 238 33.86 21.50 6.58
N GLY A 239 34.40 20.52 5.82
CA GLY A 239 35.55 19.73 6.27
C GLY A 239 36.16 18.76 5.23
N GLU A 240 35.37 18.11 4.39
CA GLU A 240 35.87 17.09 3.45
C GLU A 240 35.92 17.56 1.99
N LEU A 241 36.92 17.09 1.24
CA LEU A 241 37.20 17.49 -0.14
C LEU A 241 36.02 17.10 -1.07
N PRO A 242 35.36 18.06 -1.73
CA PRO A 242 34.03 17.89 -2.31
C PRO A 242 33.97 17.25 -3.71
N VAL A 243 35.10 16.83 -4.29
CA VAL A 243 35.15 16.63 -5.75
C VAL A 243 34.66 15.24 -6.19
N LEU A 244 34.66 14.22 -5.32
CA LEU A 244 34.21 12.85 -5.66
C LEU A 244 33.66 12.07 -4.44
N ASN A 245 32.87 12.71 -3.58
CA ASN A 245 32.15 12.01 -2.51
C ASN A 245 30.77 11.53 -3.04
N ALA A 246 30.27 10.41 -2.51
CA ALA A 246 28.90 9.91 -2.71
C ALA A 246 27.84 11.00 -2.56
N GLN A 247 28.08 11.97 -1.69
CA GLN A 247 27.31 13.21 -1.54
C GLN A 247 27.14 13.96 -2.87
N ALA A 248 28.26 14.38 -3.46
CA ALA A 248 28.26 15.18 -4.68
C ALA A 248 27.67 14.41 -5.86
N LEU A 249 27.89 13.09 -5.93
CA LEU A 249 27.29 12.22 -6.95
C LEU A 249 25.78 12.13 -6.81
N THR A 250 25.27 12.02 -5.58
CA THR A 250 23.83 11.99 -5.29
C THR A 250 23.18 13.31 -5.65
N ASP A 251 23.79 14.43 -5.25
CA ASP A 251 23.26 15.75 -5.53
C ASP A 251 23.20 16.01 -7.05
N LEU A 252 24.26 15.63 -7.77
CA LEU A 252 24.31 15.70 -9.23
C LEU A 252 23.27 14.78 -9.89
N TRP A 253 23.03 13.60 -9.32
CA TRP A 253 22.00 12.68 -9.79
C TRP A 253 20.59 13.25 -9.66
N VAL A 254 20.26 13.84 -8.50
CA VAL A 254 18.95 14.47 -8.25
C VAL A 254 18.71 15.60 -9.26
N VAL A 255 19.69 16.50 -9.42
CA VAL A 255 19.62 17.61 -10.37
C VAL A 255 19.54 17.08 -11.81
N GLY A 256 20.34 16.08 -12.15
CA GLY A 256 20.36 15.46 -13.47
C GLY A 256 19.03 14.81 -13.85
N LEU A 257 18.40 14.09 -12.92
CA LEU A 257 17.07 13.50 -13.13
C LEU A 257 15.99 14.57 -13.24
N ALA A 258 16.01 15.60 -12.40
CA ALA A 258 15.05 16.70 -12.46
C ALA A 258 15.11 17.39 -13.83
N LEU A 259 16.31 17.77 -14.28
CA LEU A 259 16.53 18.39 -15.60
C LEU A 259 16.20 17.44 -16.76
N GLY A 260 16.57 16.16 -16.63
CA GLY A 260 16.32 15.14 -17.63
C GLY A 260 14.83 14.93 -17.87
N VAL A 261 14.06 14.82 -16.79
CA VAL A 261 12.60 14.81 -16.80
C VAL A 261 12.10 16.08 -17.49
N THR A 262 12.38 17.28 -16.97
CA THR A 262 11.88 18.54 -17.56
C THR A 262 12.13 18.64 -19.06
N LYS A 263 13.34 18.33 -19.54
CA LYS A 263 13.66 18.35 -20.98
C LYS A 263 12.92 17.31 -21.81
N LEU A 264 12.65 16.14 -21.25
CA LEU A 264 11.88 15.10 -21.94
C LEU A 264 10.43 15.55 -22.15
N PHE A 265 9.90 16.33 -21.21
CA PHE A 265 8.50 16.75 -21.16
C PHE A 265 8.19 18.10 -21.80
N ASP A 266 9.15 19.03 -21.89
CA ASP A 266 9.01 20.30 -22.63
C ASP A 266 8.80 20.11 -24.15
N LYS A 267 8.96 18.88 -24.65
CA LYS A 267 8.89 18.58 -26.09
C LYS A 267 7.50 18.24 -26.63
N TYR A 268 6.46 18.19 -25.78
CA TYR A 268 5.09 17.90 -26.20
C TYR A 268 4.07 18.79 -25.45
N PRO A 269 3.48 19.82 -26.12
CA PRO A 269 2.36 20.58 -25.58
C PRO A 269 1.04 19.80 -25.57
#